data_AF-A0A0C9XTB3-F1
#
_entry.id   AF-A0A0C9XTB3-F1
#
_cell.length_a   1.000
_cell.length_b   1.000
_cell.length_c   1.000
_cell.angle_alpha   90.00
_cell.angle_beta   90.00
_cell.angle_gamma   90.00
#
_symmetry.space_group_name_H-M   'P 1'
#
loop_
_entity.id
_entity.type
_entity.pdbx_description
1 polymer ?
#
loop_
_entity_poly.entity_id
_entity_poly.type
_entity_poly.pdbx_seq_one_letter_code
_entity_poly.pdbx_strand_id
1 'polypeptide(L)'
;MHKMQQTISWTKSDDASHLKAMISSYVAPHPDKKSVDPPLNVKGSKDRLGFNHPELACLLCPVRNLQEFLEDPAEVKKQLQNGGILVTAQKWPAFLYSGDIAGKNYNPEKSNEGFL
;
A
#
# COMPACT_ATOMS: atom_id res chain seq x y z
N MET A 1 -13.35 10.09 30.23
CA MET A 1 -12.24 9.89 29.24
C MET A 1 -12.49 8.75 28.26
N HIS A 2 -12.96 7.57 28.68
CA HIS A 2 -13.18 6.42 27.77
C HIS A 2 -14.15 6.71 26.61
N LYS A 3 -15.26 7.40 26.87
CA LYS A 3 -16.27 7.76 25.85
C LYS A 3 -15.71 8.68 24.76
N MET A 4 -14.88 9.66 25.13
CA MET A 4 -14.21 10.56 24.17
C MET A 4 -13.23 9.81 23.27
N GLN A 5 -12.40 8.91 23.83
CA GLN A 5 -11.47 8.10 23.05
C GLN A 5 -12.19 7.18 22.05
N GLN A 6 -13.33 6.61 22.46
CA GLN A 6 -14.19 5.84 21.57
C GLN A 6 -14.74 6.72 20.44
N THR A 7 -15.33 7.88 20.75
CA THR A 7 -15.86 8.79 19.74
C THR A 7 -14.79 9.22 18.74
N ILE A 8 -13.59 9.61 19.20
CA ILE A 8 -12.47 9.97 18.33
C ILE A 8 -12.07 8.81 17.42
N SER A 9 -11.97 7.59 17.97
CA SER A 9 -11.63 6.40 17.19
C SER A 9 -12.69 6.06 16.15
N TRP A 10 -13.97 6.21 16.52
CA TRP A 10 -15.12 6.00 15.64
C TRP A 10 -15.13 7.01 14.50
N THR A 11 -15.07 8.32 14.78
CA THR A 11 -15.06 9.36 13.75
C THR A 11 -13.90 9.17 12.77
N LYS A 12 -12.68 8.90 13.27
CA LYS A 12 -11.52 8.61 12.41
C LYS A 12 -11.71 7.36 11.55
N SER A 13 -12.35 6.33 12.11
CA SER A 13 -12.61 5.08 11.38
C SER A 13 -13.70 5.26 10.33
N ASP A 14 -14.73 6.06 10.62
CA ASP A 14 -15.85 6.34 9.73
C ASP A 14 -15.38 7.09 8.48
N ASP A 15 -14.61 8.17 8.66
CA ASP A 15 -13.99 8.95 7.56
C ASP A 15 -13.20 8.05 6.58
N ALA A 16 -12.42 7.12 7.12
CA ALA A 16 -11.59 6.21 6.32
C ALA A 16 -12.37 5.01 5.74
N SER A 17 -13.52 4.67 6.30
CA SER A 17 -14.28 3.47 5.91
C SER A 17 -14.98 3.64 4.57
N HIS A 18 -15.48 4.84 4.27
CA HIS A 18 -16.07 5.16 2.97
C HIS A 18 -15.04 5.14 1.84
N LEU A 19 -13.78 5.49 2.14
CA LEU A 19 -12.70 5.50 1.15
C LEU A 19 -12.30 4.09 0.71
N LYS A 20 -12.44 3.07 1.57
CA LYS A 20 -12.05 1.69 1.23
C LYS A 20 -12.68 1.16 -0.05
N ALA A 21 -13.95 1.51 -0.30
CA ALA A 21 -14.64 1.07 -1.50
C ALA A 21 -14.05 1.67 -2.78
N MET A 22 -13.53 2.89 -2.67
CA MET A 22 -12.90 3.60 -3.77
C MET A 22 -11.45 3.17 -3.96
N ILE A 23 -10.73 2.74 -2.92
CA ILE A 23 -9.32 2.31 -3.04
C ILE A 23 -9.16 1.24 -4.13
N SER A 24 -10.12 0.31 -4.24
CA SER A 24 -10.06 -0.74 -5.26
C SER A 24 -10.03 -0.22 -6.71
N SER A 25 -10.61 0.94 -7.00
CA SER A 25 -10.56 1.51 -8.35
C SER A 25 -9.23 2.20 -8.67
N TYR A 26 -8.45 2.56 -7.65
CA TYR A 26 -7.17 3.27 -7.81
C TYR A 26 -5.94 2.36 -7.72
N VAL A 27 -6.11 1.09 -7.36
CA VAL A 27 -4.99 0.14 -7.18
C VAL A 27 -4.48 -0.40 -8.51
N ALA A 28 -5.37 -0.64 -9.47
CA ALA A 28 -4.98 -1.10 -10.80
C ALA A 28 -4.35 0.08 -11.58
N PRO A 29 -3.10 -0.03 -12.06
CA PRO A 29 -2.47 1.02 -12.86
C PRO A 29 -3.23 1.33 -14.16
N HIS A 30 -3.86 0.29 -14.72
CA HIS A 30 -4.71 0.36 -15.90
C HIS A 30 -6.02 -0.39 -15.63
N PRO A 31 -6.97 0.24 -14.91
CA PRO A 31 -8.21 -0.43 -14.52
C PRO A 31 -9.06 -0.83 -15.73
N ASP A 32 -8.84 -0.18 -16.88
CA ASP A 32 -9.42 -0.50 -18.19
C ASP A 32 -8.84 -1.78 -18.82
N LYS A 33 -7.60 -2.16 -18.48
CA LYS A 33 -6.89 -3.31 -19.08
C LYS A 33 -6.87 -4.53 -18.17
N LYS A 34 -6.68 -4.34 -16.86
CA LYS A 34 -6.55 -5.43 -15.90
C LYS A 34 -7.11 -5.02 -14.54
N SER A 35 -8.02 -5.83 -14.01
CA SER A 35 -8.47 -5.72 -12.62
C SER A 35 -7.46 -6.34 -11.66
N VAL A 36 -7.47 -5.85 -10.42
CA VAL A 36 -6.62 -6.35 -9.32
C VAL A 36 -6.85 -7.85 -9.10
N ASP A 37 -5.78 -8.64 -9.07
CA ASP A 37 -5.83 -10.08 -8.79
C ASP A 37 -5.06 -10.43 -7.50
N PRO A 38 -5.71 -11.10 -6.52
CA PRO A 38 -7.13 -11.45 -6.50
C PRO A 38 -8.06 -10.23 -6.26
N PRO A 39 -9.37 -10.33 -6.55
CA PRO A 39 -10.29 -9.23 -6.32
C PRO A 39 -10.31 -8.74 -4.87
N LEU A 40 -10.31 -7.42 -4.68
CA LEU A 40 -10.36 -6.80 -3.37
C LEU A 40 -11.75 -6.97 -2.74
N ASN A 41 -11.80 -7.61 -1.58
CA ASN A 41 -13.05 -7.73 -0.83
C ASN A 41 -13.33 -6.44 -0.05
N VAL A 42 -14.00 -5.49 -0.71
CA VAL A 42 -14.33 -4.18 -0.14
C VAL A 42 -15.28 -4.26 1.06
N LYS A 43 -16.19 -5.24 1.08
CA LYS A 43 -17.23 -5.39 2.11
C LYS A 43 -16.87 -6.36 3.23
N GLY A 44 -15.75 -7.06 3.10
CA GLY A 44 -15.34 -8.12 4.02
C GLY A 44 -14.24 -7.74 4.99
N SER A 45 -13.63 -8.78 5.55
CA SER A 45 -12.51 -8.66 6.48
C SER A 45 -11.25 -8.10 5.78
N LYS A 46 -10.39 -7.45 6.56
CA LYS A 46 -9.14 -6.81 6.10
C LYS A 46 -8.01 -7.82 5.84
N ASP A 47 -8.26 -9.11 5.99
CA ASP A 47 -7.26 -10.17 5.85
C ASP A 47 -6.66 -10.23 4.45
N ARG A 48 -7.38 -9.75 3.42
CA ARG A 48 -6.89 -9.68 2.03
C ARG A 48 -6.43 -8.28 1.61
N LEU A 49 -6.13 -7.38 2.55
CA LEU A 49 -5.67 -6.01 2.28
C LEU A 49 -4.23 -5.80 2.77
N GLY A 50 -3.63 -4.66 2.41
CA GLY A 50 -2.28 -4.30 2.83
C GLY A 50 -1.23 -5.32 2.38
N PHE A 51 -0.30 -5.69 3.26
CA PHE A 51 0.77 -6.64 2.93
C PHE A 51 0.29 -8.08 2.68
N ASN A 52 -0.97 -8.42 2.97
CA ASN A 52 -1.49 -9.75 2.67
C ASN A 52 -1.86 -9.90 1.19
N HIS A 53 -2.09 -8.78 0.49
CA HIS A 53 -2.42 -8.76 -0.93
C HIS A 53 -1.17 -8.53 -1.77
N PRO A 54 -0.90 -9.32 -2.84
CA PRO A 54 0.32 -9.17 -3.64
C PRO A 54 0.46 -7.77 -4.27
N GLU A 55 -0.57 -7.29 -4.98
CA GLU A 55 -0.50 -5.98 -5.65
C GLU A 55 -0.41 -4.81 -4.64
N LEU A 56 -1.20 -4.82 -3.57
CA LEU A 56 -1.11 -3.77 -2.53
C LEU A 56 0.21 -3.83 -1.78
N ALA A 57 0.75 -5.02 -1.52
CA ALA A 57 2.06 -5.16 -0.88
C ALA A 57 3.16 -4.51 -1.72
N CYS A 58 3.10 -4.67 -3.05
CA CYS A 58 4.03 -4.02 -3.97
C CYS A 58 3.91 -2.49 -3.91
N LEU A 59 2.69 -1.95 -3.92
CA LEU A 59 2.45 -0.50 -3.84
C LEU A 59 2.90 0.12 -2.51
N LEU A 60 2.68 -0.60 -1.41
CA LEU A 60 3.02 -0.17 -0.06
C LEU A 60 4.46 -0.49 0.34
N CYS A 61 5.17 -1.31 -0.45
CA CYS A 61 6.56 -1.64 -0.21
C CYS A 61 7.38 -0.33 -0.17
N PRO A 62 8.28 -0.15 0.82
CA PRO A 62 9.24 0.93 0.77
C PRO A 62 9.96 0.94 -0.57
N VAL A 63 9.98 2.09 -1.24
CA VAL A 63 10.48 2.18 -2.63
C VAL A 63 11.93 1.67 -2.78
N ARG A 64 12.74 1.79 -1.72
CA ARG A 64 14.12 1.27 -1.67
C ARG A 64 14.20 -0.26 -1.74
N ASN A 65 13.16 -0.96 -1.30
CA ASN A 65 13.04 -2.42 -1.34
C ASN A 65 12.20 -2.91 -2.52
N LEU A 66 11.72 -2.00 -3.38
CA LEU A 66 10.85 -2.36 -4.50
C LEU A 66 11.56 -3.29 -5.50
N GLN A 67 12.83 -3.03 -5.81
CA GLN A 67 13.58 -3.87 -6.74
C GLN A 67 13.66 -5.32 -6.23
N GLU A 68 14.01 -5.49 -4.95
CA GLU A 68 14.03 -6.78 -4.27
C GLU A 68 12.64 -7.45 -4.28
N PHE A 69 11.58 -6.65 -4.08
CA PHE A 69 10.20 -7.15 -4.15
C PHE A 69 9.83 -7.65 -5.56
N LEU A 70 10.30 -6.99 -6.62
CA LEU A 70 10.03 -7.41 -8.00
C LEU A 70 10.78 -8.71 -8.37
N GLU A 71 11.94 -8.94 -7.76
CA GLU A 71 12.75 -10.16 -7.94
C GLU A 71 12.22 -11.34 -7.14
N ASP A 72 11.89 -11.15 -5.86
CA ASP A 72 11.30 -12.17 -4.99
C ASP A 72 10.12 -11.61 -4.17
N PRO A 73 8.93 -11.51 -4.78
CA PRO A 73 7.76 -10.94 -4.13
C PRO A 73 7.27 -11.79 -2.96
N ALA A 74 7.55 -13.10 -2.94
CA ALA A 74 7.09 -13.99 -1.88
C ALA A 74 7.88 -13.76 -0.59
N GLU A 75 9.21 -13.70 -0.68
CA GLU A 75 10.06 -13.51 0.49
C GLU A 75 9.96 -12.08 1.04
N VAL A 76 10.01 -11.06 0.19
CA VAL A 76 9.92 -9.66 0.64
C VAL A 76 8.55 -9.38 1.29
N LYS A 77 7.46 -9.92 0.73
CA LYS A 77 6.14 -9.83 1.35
C LYS A 77 6.11 -10.48 2.74
N LYS A 78 6.72 -11.66 2.90
CA LYS A 78 6.82 -12.33 4.19
C LYS A 78 7.63 -11.50 5.19
N GLN A 79 8.73 -10.86 4.76
CA GLN A 79 9.50 -9.95 5.60
C GLN A 79 8.69 -8.71 6.01
N LEU A 80 7.88 -8.14 5.10
CA LEU A 80 6.98 -7.02 5.42
C LEU A 80 5.91 -7.43 6.44
N GLN A 81 5.32 -8.62 6.29
CA GLN A 81 4.30 -9.14 7.21
C GLN A 81 4.85 -9.41 8.61
N ASN A 82 6.07 -9.96 8.68
CA ASN A 82 6.71 -10.34 9.94
C ASN A 82 7.52 -9.19 10.58
N GLY A 83 7.60 -8.02 9.93
CA GLY A 83 8.35 -6.87 10.42
C GLY A 83 9.88 -6.95 10.22
N GLY A 84 10.37 -7.88 9.41
CA GLY A 84 11.77 -7.93 8.97
C GLY A 84 12.16 -6.69 8.15
N ILE A 85 11.25 -6.21 7.29
CA ILE A 85 11.36 -4.90 6.67
C ILE A 85 10.50 -3.92 7.47
N LEU A 86 11.16 -3.08 8.26
CA LEU A 86 10.46 -2.06 9.04
C LEU A 86 9.95 -0.95 8.11
N VAL A 87 8.64 -0.72 8.09
CA VAL A 87 7.98 0.38 7.36
C VAL A 87 7.75 1.54 8.33
N THR A 88 8.57 2.58 8.20
CA THR A 88 8.51 3.79 9.04
C THR A 88 8.02 4.99 8.23
N ALA A 89 7.66 6.08 8.90
CA ALA A 89 7.23 7.31 8.21
C ALA A 89 8.29 7.91 7.26
N GLN A 90 9.57 7.60 7.46
CA GLN A 90 10.68 8.04 6.61
C GLN A 90 10.87 7.15 5.38
N LYS A 91 10.30 5.93 5.39
CA LYS A 91 10.40 4.97 4.31
C LYS A 91 9.14 5.05 3.45
N TRP A 92 9.24 5.83 2.39
CA TRP A 92 8.08 6.11 1.56
C TRP A 92 7.68 4.92 0.68
N PRO A 93 6.37 4.65 0.56
CA PRO A 93 5.85 3.58 -0.28
C PRO A 93 6.04 3.86 -1.76
N ALA A 94 6.18 2.81 -2.56
CA ALA A 94 6.41 2.88 -4.00
C ALA A 94 5.34 3.68 -4.76
N PHE A 95 4.07 3.59 -4.35
CA PHE A 95 2.97 4.28 -5.05
C PHE A 95 3.11 5.81 -5.06
N LEU A 96 3.93 6.41 -4.19
CA LEU A 96 4.13 7.86 -4.17
C LEU A 96 4.96 8.38 -5.34
N TYR A 97 5.70 7.50 -6.03
CA TYR A 97 6.59 7.89 -7.10
C TYR A 97 6.01 7.51 -8.46
N SER A 98 6.16 8.43 -9.40
CA SER A 98 5.66 8.28 -10.77
C SER A 98 6.33 7.13 -11.53
N GLY A 99 5.64 6.63 -12.55
CA GLY A 99 6.16 5.60 -13.45
C GLY A 99 5.07 4.72 -14.06
N ASP A 100 5.44 4.00 -15.11
CA ASP A 100 4.63 2.91 -15.69
C ASP A 100 4.35 1.80 -14.67
N ILE A 101 5.37 1.55 -13.82
CA ILE A 101 5.26 0.79 -12.59
C ILE A 101 5.50 1.77 -11.44
N ALA A 102 4.69 1.68 -10.38
CA ALA A 102 4.87 2.48 -9.17
C ALA A 102 6.32 2.40 -8.67
N GLY A 103 6.94 3.52 -8.31
CA GLY A 103 8.32 3.53 -7.83
C GLY A 103 9.40 3.57 -8.92
N LYS A 104 9.06 3.43 -10.20
CA LYS A 104 10.06 3.34 -11.29
C LYS A 104 10.92 4.59 -11.43
N ASN A 105 10.36 5.77 -11.22
CA ASN A 105 11.12 7.03 -11.32
C ASN A 105 11.79 7.44 -10.00
N TYR A 106 11.90 6.51 -9.03
CA TYR A 106 12.56 6.77 -7.77
C TYR A 106 14.07 7.03 -7.96
N ASN A 107 14.54 8.15 -7.40
CA ASN A 107 15.96 8.45 -7.31
C ASN A 107 16.49 8.16 -5.89
N PRO A 108 17.42 7.20 -5.69
CA PRO A 108 17.95 6.88 -4.37
C PRO A 108 18.80 8.00 -3.75
N GLU A 109 19.40 8.86 -4.57
CA GLU A 109 20.22 10.00 -4.13
C GLU A 109 19.36 11.21 -3.73
N LYS A 110 18.15 11.29 -4.29
CA LYS A 110 17.20 12.38 -4.06
C LYS A 110 15.80 11.84 -3.84
N SER A 111 15.56 11.28 -2.67
CA SER A 111 14.31 10.60 -2.38
C SER A 111 13.08 11.52 -2.41
N ASN A 112 13.26 12.83 -2.21
CA ASN A 112 12.19 13.84 -2.25
C ASN A 112 11.85 14.37 -3.64
N GLU A 113 12.54 13.93 -4.68
CA GLU A 113 12.19 14.22 -6.06
C GLU A 113 11.39 13.04 -6.67
N GLY A 114 10.51 13.31 -7.63
CA GLY A 114 9.80 12.27 -8.40
C GLY A 114 8.48 11.78 -7.80
N PHE A 115 7.95 12.48 -6.79
CA PHE A 115 6.57 12.29 -6.34
C PHE A 115 5.57 12.52 -7.48
N LEU A 116 4.45 11.78 -7.45
CA LEU A 116 3.28 12.00 -8.31
C LEU A 116 2.63 13.37 -8.08
#